data_AF-A0A176VJV5-F1
#
_entry.id   AF-A0A176VJV5-F1
#
_cell.length_a   1.000
_cell.length_b   1.000
_cell.length_c   1.000
_cell.angle_alpha   90.00
_cell.angle_beta   90.00
_cell.angle_gamma   90.00
#
_symmetry.space_group_name_H-M   'P 1'
#
loop_
_entity.id
_entity.type
_entity.pdbx_description
1 polymer ?
#
loop_
_entity_poly.entity_id
_entity_poly.type
_entity_poly.pdbx_seq_one_letter_code
_entity_poly.pdbx_strand_id
1 'polypeptide(L)'
;MSDQMAMVMSMEIGESMQELAAEGQKHLEGTVDAAHDILASLNEVLCNPVLWAQPVPESSSSSKPGGAPPQQEQGWLALETGRLRYKSTTAALRASINNIFNKPQMRAQEGDSGQDKGSAADLDQLEKQAARLREEATRKNQMVKLLIDQSRDLVSDISMWQSAEL
;
A
#
# COMPACT_ATOMS: atom_id res chain seq x y z
N MET A 1 16.78 33.04 -37.52
CA MET A 1 16.63 31.56 -37.53
C MET A 1 16.88 30.97 -36.15
N SER A 2 17.92 31.41 -35.41
CA SER A 2 18.19 30.93 -34.04
C SER A 2 17.09 31.27 -33.01
N ASP A 3 16.53 32.48 -33.01
CA ASP A 3 15.44 32.85 -32.08
C ASP A 3 14.13 32.09 -32.32
N GLN A 4 13.84 31.77 -33.59
CA GLN A 4 12.66 30.97 -33.94
C GLN A 4 12.82 29.51 -33.44
N MET A 5 14.05 28.99 -33.44
CA MET A 5 14.34 27.64 -32.95
C MET A 5 14.27 27.56 -31.41
N ALA A 6 14.69 28.63 -30.71
CA ALA A 6 14.60 28.72 -29.25
C ALA A 6 13.14 28.80 -28.75
N MET A 7 12.28 29.53 -29.47
CA MET A 7 10.85 29.63 -29.13
C MET A 7 10.12 28.30 -29.35
N VAL A 8 10.41 27.60 -30.46
CA VAL A 8 9.84 26.27 -30.75
C VAL A 8 10.27 25.24 -29.71
N MET A 9 11.56 25.19 -29.35
CA MET A 9 12.04 24.30 -28.29
C MET A 9 11.39 24.61 -26.93
N SER A 10 11.16 25.89 -26.60
CA SER A 10 10.50 26.28 -25.34
C SER A 10 9.03 25.86 -25.29
N MET A 11 8.33 25.93 -26.42
CA MET A 11 6.95 25.44 -26.56
C MET A 11 6.88 23.90 -26.45
N GLU A 12 7.78 23.18 -27.13
CA GLU A 12 7.87 21.72 -27.07
C GLU A 12 8.20 21.20 -25.65
N ILE A 13 9.02 21.93 -24.89
CA ILE A 13 9.33 21.60 -23.49
C ILE A 13 8.08 21.75 -22.61
N GLY A 14 7.31 22.83 -22.78
CA GLY A 14 6.08 23.09 -22.04
C GLY A 14 4.99 22.05 -22.31
N GLU A 15 4.78 21.68 -23.57
CA GLU A 15 3.86 20.61 -23.97
C GLU A 15 4.31 19.26 -23.39
N SER A 16 5.61 18.95 -23.43
CA SER A 16 6.14 17.71 -22.84
C SER A 16 6.01 17.64 -21.31
N MET A 17 6.03 18.79 -20.61
CA MET A 17 5.85 18.85 -19.16
C MET A 17 4.38 18.69 -18.79
N GLN A 18 3.49 19.36 -19.53
CA GLN A 18 2.06 19.21 -19.35
C GLN A 18 1.62 17.76 -19.56
N GLU A 19 2.17 17.09 -20.56
CA GLU A 19 1.94 15.66 -20.81
C GLU A 19 2.45 14.79 -19.66
N LEU A 20 3.66 15.06 -19.15
CA LEU A 20 4.25 14.30 -18.04
C LEU A 20 3.48 14.49 -16.73
N ALA A 21 2.95 15.70 -16.49
CA ALA A 21 2.09 16.02 -15.36
C ALA A 21 0.73 15.33 -15.48
N ALA A 22 0.11 15.34 -16.66
CA ALA A 22 -1.13 14.63 -16.93
C ALA A 22 -0.98 13.11 -16.76
N GLU A 23 0.13 12.54 -17.25
CA GLU A 23 0.43 11.11 -17.07
C GLU A 23 0.74 10.77 -15.60
N GLY A 24 1.42 11.67 -14.87
CA GLY A 24 1.61 11.54 -13.42
C GLY A 24 0.28 11.52 -12.65
N GLN A 25 -0.64 12.40 -12.99
CA GLN A 25 -1.99 12.47 -12.40
C GLN A 25 -2.78 11.17 -12.67
N LYS A 26 -2.75 10.67 -13.89
CA LYS A 26 -3.37 9.40 -14.27
C LYS A 26 -2.78 8.20 -13.50
N HIS A 27 -1.46 8.16 -13.30
CA HIS A 27 -0.83 7.12 -12.48
C HIS A 27 -1.22 7.21 -11.00
N LEU A 28 -1.40 8.43 -10.48
CA LEU A 28 -1.89 8.65 -9.12
C LEU A 28 -3.31 8.11 -8.96
N GLU A 29 -4.22 8.47 -9.87
CA GLU A 29 -5.60 7.95 -9.89
C GLU A 29 -5.60 6.42 -9.97
N GLY A 30 -4.83 5.83 -10.89
CA GLY A 30 -4.71 4.38 -11.00
C GLY A 30 -4.12 3.70 -9.75
N THR A 31 -3.27 4.41 -8.98
CA THR A 31 -2.74 3.91 -7.70
C THR A 31 -3.83 3.92 -6.63
N VAL A 32 -4.64 4.97 -6.59
CA VAL A 32 -5.78 5.10 -5.66
C VAL A 32 -6.84 4.03 -5.95
N ASP A 33 -7.19 3.83 -7.22
CA ASP A 33 -8.16 2.81 -7.65
C ASP A 33 -7.66 1.40 -7.29
N ALA A 34 -6.40 1.09 -7.59
CA ALA A 34 -5.82 -0.20 -7.23
C ALA A 34 -5.76 -0.40 -5.71
N ALA A 35 -5.55 0.66 -4.92
CA ALA A 35 -5.62 0.57 -3.47
C ALA A 35 -7.06 0.31 -2.97
N HIS A 36 -8.05 0.94 -3.59
CA HIS A 36 -9.47 0.69 -3.30
C HIS A 36 -9.85 -0.76 -3.63
N ASP A 37 -9.42 -1.28 -4.78
CA ASP A 37 -9.60 -2.69 -5.18
C ASP A 37 -9.01 -3.65 -4.14
N ILE A 38 -7.79 -3.40 -3.66
CA ILE A 38 -7.15 -4.22 -2.62
C ILE A 38 -7.99 -4.23 -1.34
N LEU A 39 -8.46 -3.07 -0.90
CA LEU A 39 -9.28 -2.97 0.31
C LEU A 39 -10.62 -3.68 0.15
N ALA A 40 -11.28 -3.54 -1.01
CA ALA A 40 -12.53 -4.22 -1.33
C ALA A 40 -12.34 -5.75 -1.35
N SER A 41 -11.32 -6.26 -2.05
CA SER A 41 -11.01 -7.68 -2.08
C SER A 41 -10.57 -8.22 -0.72
N LEU A 42 -9.83 -7.45 0.08
CA LEU A 42 -9.50 -7.84 1.46
C LEU A 42 -10.76 -7.95 2.32
N ASN A 43 -11.68 -7.00 2.18
CA ASN A 43 -12.93 -7.03 2.91
C ASN A 43 -13.77 -8.26 2.54
N GLU A 44 -13.85 -8.61 1.25
CA GLU A 44 -14.51 -9.84 0.78
C GLU A 44 -13.82 -11.10 1.33
N VAL A 45 -12.48 -11.12 1.31
CA VAL A 45 -11.70 -12.24 1.85
C VAL A 45 -11.99 -12.40 3.34
N LEU A 46 -11.82 -11.34 4.15
CA LEU A 46 -11.99 -11.36 5.61
C LEU A 46 -13.44 -11.62 6.06
N CYS A 47 -14.44 -11.12 5.33
CA CYS A 47 -15.84 -11.27 5.72
C CYS A 47 -16.46 -12.60 5.29
N ASN A 48 -15.77 -13.43 4.50
CA ASN A 48 -16.32 -14.69 4.01
C ASN A 48 -15.60 -15.91 4.61
N PRO A 49 -16.19 -16.59 5.61
CA PRO A 49 -15.59 -17.75 6.28
C PRO A 49 -15.26 -18.92 5.35
N VAL A 50 -15.97 -19.05 4.22
CA VAL A 50 -15.77 -20.11 3.23
C VAL A 50 -14.38 -20.03 2.59
N LEU A 51 -13.79 -18.84 2.52
CA LEU A 51 -12.47 -18.62 1.92
C LEU A 51 -11.32 -19.07 2.83
N TRP A 52 -11.59 -19.28 4.12
CA TRP A 52 -10.65 -19.71 5.16
C TRP A 52 -10.88 -21.15 5.61
N ALA A 53 -12.05 -21.70 5.28
CA ALA A 53 -12.37 -23.09 5.58
C ALA A 53 -11.38 -24.01 4.84
N GLN A 54 -10.75 -24.91 5.59
CA GLN A 54 -9.98 -26.01 5.01
C GLN A 54 -10.97 -26.96 4.31
N PRO A 55 -10.67 -27.47 3.10
CA PRO A 55 -11.47 -28.53 2.52
C PRO A 55 -11.41 -29.73 3.46
N VAL A 56 -12.54 -30.04 4.10
CA VAL A 56 -12.70 -31.30 4.85
C VAL A 56 -12.62 -32.42 3.81
N PRO A 57 -11.78 -33.46 4.01
CA PRO A 57 -11.76 -34.60 3.10
C PRO A 57 -13.01 -35.44 3.32
N GLU A 58 -14.15 -34.99 2.79
CA GLU A 58 -15.38 -35.77 2.77
C GLU A 58 -15.41 -36.65 1.53
N SER A 59 -15.55 -37.95 1.81
CA SER A 59 -15.60 -39.02 0.84
C SER A 59 -16.78 -38.83 -0.13
N SER A 60 -16.49 -38.82 -1.42
CA SER A 60 -17.36 -39.22 -2.54
C SER A 60 -18.88 -38.96 -2.42
N SER A 61 -19.42 -38.00 -3.19
CA SER A 61 -20.42 -38.31 -4.23
C SER A 61 -21.03 -37.07 -4.90
N SER A 62 -21.38 -37.26 -6.18
CA SER A 62 -22.23 -36.44 -7.06
C SER A 62 -21.59 -35.26 -7.80
N SER A 63 -21.16 -35.59 -9.00
CA SER A 63 -20.92 -34.72 -10.15
C SER A 63 -22.08 -33.75 -10.43
N LYS A 64 -21.77 -32.46 -10.49
CA LYS A 64 -22.52 -31.44 -11.25
C LYS A 64 -21.56 -30.80 -12.27
N PRO A 65 -21.74 -30.99 -13.59
CA PRO A 65 -20.93 -30.31 -14.58
C PRO A 65 -21.57 -28.92 -14.85
N GLY A 66 -20.87 -27.84 -14.50
CA GLY A 66 -21.30 -26.48 -14.83
C GLY A 66 -21.12 -25.41 -13.74
N GLY A 67 -20.24 -25.63 -12.76
CA GLY A 67 -20.00 -24.65 -11.69
C GLY A 67 -18.84 -23.71 -12.02
N ALA A 68 -19.05 -22.41 -11.82
CA ALA A 68 -18.03 -21.37 -11.81
C ALA A 68 -16.78 -21.77 -11.00
N PRO A 69 -15.58 -21.21 -11.30
CA PRO A 69 -14.37 -21.54 -10.57
C PRO A 69 -14.58 -21.41 -9.07
N PRO A 70 -13.95 -22.26 -8.24
CA PRO A 70 -14.20 -22.31 -6.81
C PRO A 70 -14.14 -20.89 -6.22
N GLN A 71 -15.21 -20.47 -5.53
CA GLN A 71 -15.37 -19.13 -4.96
C GLN A 71 -14.15 -18.69 -4.12
N GLN A 72 -13.45 -19.68 -3.56
CA GLN A 72 -12.18 -19.54 -2.85
C GLN A 72 -11.07 -18.94 -3.72
N GLU A 73 -10.84 -19.46 -4.93
CA GLU A 73 -9.79 -18.95 -5.81
C GLU A 73 -10.12 -17.55 -6.33
N GLN A 74 -11.40 -17.22 -6.52
CA GLN A 74 -11.81 -15.92 -7.08
C GLN A 74 -11.47 -14.74 -6.16
N GLY A 75 -11.76 -14.85 -4.86
CA GLY A 75 -11.49 -13.77 -3.89
C GLY A 75 -9.99 -13.51 -3.69
N TRP A 76 -9.20 -14.58 -3.59
CA TRP A 76 -7.74 -14.48 -3.48
C TRP A 76 -7.08 -13.97 -4.77
N LEU A 77 -7.58 -14.37 -5.94
CA LEU A 77 -7.08 -13.90 -7.23
C LEU A 77 -7.37 -12.41 -7.46
N ALA A 78 -8.56 -11.93 -7.08
CA ALA A 78 -8.90 -10.51 -7.14
C ALA A 78 -7.96 -9.65 -6.28
N LEU A 79 -7.67 -10.11 -5.05
CA LEU A 79 -6.70 -9.46 -4.16
C LEU A 79 -5.29 -9.39 -4.76
N GLU A 80 -4.78 -10.50 -5.29
CA GLU A 80 -3.45 -10.54 -5.89
C GLU A 80 -3.38 -9.66 -7.15
N THR A 81 -4.48 -9.59 -7.90
CA THR A 81 -4.60 -8.72 -9.08
C THR A 81 -4.57 -7.24 -8.69
N GLY A 82 -5.31 -6.82 -7.65
CA GLY A 82 -5.25 -5.47 -7.10
C GLY A 82 -3.83 -5.12 -6.62
N ARG A 83 -3.17 -6.06 -5.92
CA ARG A 83 -1.79 -5.90 -5.45
C ARG A 83 -0.79 -5.69 -6.59
N LEU A 84 -0.93 -6.45 -7.68
CA LEU A 84 -0.08 -6.31 -8.86
C LEU A 84 -0.30 -4.96 -9.56
N ARG A 85 -1.56 -4.55 -9.74
CA ARG A 85 -1.91 -3.25 -10.33
C ARG A 85 -1.38 -2.08 -9.50
N TYR A 86 -1.50 -2.15 -8.18
CA TYR A 86 -0.97 -1.13 -7.26
C TYR A 86 0.55 -0.99 -7.39
N LYS A 87 1.28 -2.11 -7.41
CA LYS A 87 2.74 -2.09 -7.59
C LYS A 87 3.15 -1.47 -8.93
N SER A 88 2.45 -1.85 -10.02
CA SER A 88 2.74 -1.36 -11.37
C SER A 88 2.49 0.15 -11.50
N THR A 89 1.31 0.62 -11.08
CA THR A 89 0.93 2.05 -11.12
C THR A 89 1.83 2.89 -10.20
N THR A 90 2.20 2.38 -9.03
CA THR A 90 3.16 3.05 -8.14
C THR A 90 4.56 3.14 -8.77
N ALA A 91 5.02 2.11 -9.47
CA ALA A 91 6.30 2.14 -10.19
C ALA A 91 6.28 3.18 -11.32
N ALA A 92 5.18 3.23 -12.08
CA ALA A 92 4.98 4.21 -13.14
C ALA A 92 4.90 5.66 -12.59
N LEU A 93 4.18 5.88 -11.48
CA LEU A 93 4.13 7.17 -10.79
C LEU A 93 5.53 7.62 -10.34
N ARG A 94 6.32 6.72 -9.75
CA ARG A 94 7.71 7.01 -9.37
C ARG A 94 8.57 7.37 -10.58
N ALA A 95 8.39 6.70 -11.71
CA ALA A 95 9.08 7.03 -12.94
C ALA A 95 8.68 8.41 -13.48
N SER A 96 7.40 8.76 -13.47
CA SER A 96 6.90 10.10 -13.84
C SER A 96 7.50 11.18 -12.95
N ILE A 97 7.50 10.99 -11.63
CA ILE A 97 8.14 11.92 -10.67
C ILE A 97 9.64 12.06 -10.99
N ASN A 98 10.34 10.93 -11.19
CA ASN A 98 11.77 10.97 -11.48
C ASN A 98 12.09 11.69 -12.81
N ASN A 99 11.24 11.53 -13.82
CA ASN A 99 11.37 12.22 -15.11
C ASN A 99 11.10 13.74 -15.00
N ILE A 100 10.20 14.15 -14.10
CA ILE A 100 9.97 15.56 -13.79
C ILE A 100 11.21 16.15 -13.08
N PHE A 101 11.74 15.44 -12.08
CA PHE A 101 12.85 15.93 -11.25
C PHE A 101 14.23 15.88 -11.93
N ASN A 102 14.47 14.92 -12.82
CA ASN A 102 15.80 14.70 -13.41
C ASN A 102 15.95 15.17 -14.87
N LYS A 103 14.96 15.83 -15.49
CA LYS A 103 15.15 16.44 -16.82
C LYS A 103 16.16 17.60 -16.72
N PRO A 104 17.39 17.49 -17.26
CA PRO A 104 18.46 18.46 -17.01
C PRO A 104 18.28 19.80 -17.73
N GLN A 105 17.31 19.93 -18.64
CA GLN A 105 17.05 21.17 -19.39
C GLN A 105 16.16 22.18 -18.65
N MET A 106 15.59 21.83 -17.50
CA MET A 106 14.61 22.67 -16.79
C MET A 106 15.20 23.58 -15.71
N ARG A 107 16.44 23.31 -15.27
CA ARG A 107 17.05 24.06 -14.16
C ARG A 107 17.53 25.47 -14.53
N ALA A 108 17.37 25.89 -15.78
CA ALA A 108 17.79 27.21 -16.26
C ALA A 108 16.68 28.28 -16.20
N GLN A 109 15.43 27.93 -15.87
CA GLN A 109 14.30 28.86 -16.06
C GLN A 109 13.19 28.78 -15.00
N GLU A 110 13.53 28.53 -13.74
CA GLU A 110 12.62 28.82 -12.62
C GLU A 110 13.27 29.85 -11.69
N GLY A 111 13.32 31.09 -12.21
CA GLY A 111 13.18 32.25 -11.35
C GLY A 111 11.68 32.51 -11.20
N ASP A 112 11.22 32.56 -9.95
CA ASP A 112 9.96 33.18 -9.52
C ASP A 112 8.66 32.37 -9.76
N SER A 113 8.32 31.50 -8.80
CA SER A 113 6.99 31.53 -8.19
C SER A 113 7.02 30.84 -6.82
N GLY A 114 6.43 31.49 -5.82
CA GLY A 114 6.57 31.17 -4.40
C GLY A 114 6.18 29.75 -4.03
N GLN A 115 7.18 28.95 -3.66
CA GLN A 115 7.02 27.84 -2.73
C GLN A 115 6.69 28.46 -1.36
N ASP A 116 5.38 28.55 -1.08
CA ASP A 116 4.89 28.79 0.26
C ASP A 116 5.40 27.65 1.16
N LYS A 117 6.00 28.08 2.26
CA LYS A 117 6.77 27.25 3.16
C LYS A 117 5.78 26.35 3.90
N GLY A 118 5.79 25.05 3.61
CA GLY A 118 5.54 24.09 4.68
C GLY A 118 6.55 24.43 5.78
N SER A 119 6.09 25.12 6.82
CA SER A 119 6.98 25.81 7.76
C SER A 119 7.93 24.77 8.33
N ALA A 120 9.24 25.01 8.30
CA ALA A 120 10.22 24.07 8.86
C ALA A 120 9.88 23.66 10.31
N ALA A 121 9.10 24.49 11.01
CA ALA A 121 8.49 24.20 12.30
C ALA A 121 7.47 23.05 12.31
N ASP A 122 6.64 22.91 11.27
CA ASP A 122 5.63 21.85 11.16
C ASP A 122 6.29 20.48 10.94
N LEU A 123 7.39 20.46 10.18
CA LEU A 123 8.18 19.25 9.94
C LEU A 123 8.87 18.78 11.24
N ASP A 124 9.48 19.71 12.00
CA ASP A 124 10.08 19.42 13.31
C ASP A 124 9.02 18.93 14.34
N GLN A 125 7.81 19.50 14.30
CA GLN A 125 6.71 19.06 15.17
C GLN A 125 6.23 17.65 14.83
N LEU A 126 6.10 17.33 13.54
CA LEU A 126 5.74 15.99 13.07
C LEU A 126 6.81 14.96 13.42
N GLU A 127 8.10 15.31 13.31
CA GLU A 127 9.21 14.44 13.72
C GLU A 127 9.18 14.13 15.22
N LYS A 128 8.91 15.14 16.06
CA LYS A 128 8.72 14.96 17.50
C LYS A 128 7.51 14.10 17.84
N GLN A 129 6.41 14.21 17.08
CA GLN A 129 5.23 13.34 17.28
C GLN A 129 5.53 11.91 16.86
N ALA A 130 6.22 11.69 15.74
CA ALA A 130 6.65 10.38 15.30
C ALA A 130 7.59 9.70 16.32
N ALA A 131 8.52 10.45 16.90
CA ALA A 131 9.40 9.94 17.96
C ALA A 131 8.62 9.48 19.19
N ARG A 132 7.69 10.31 19.69
CA ARG A 132 6.82 9.96 20.84
C ARG A 132 5.96 8.73 20.58
N LEU A 133 5.36 8.64 19.39
CA LEU A 133 4.55 7.49 19.01
C LEU A 133 5.38 6.21 18.94
N ARG A 134 6.61 6.27 18.40
CA ARG A 134 7.52 5.11 18.37
C ARG A 134 7.88 4.63 19.77
N GLU A 135 8.23 5.55 20.66
CA GLU A 135 8.53 5.23 22.07
C GLU A 135 7.33 4.57 22.74
N GLU A 136 6.13 5.13 22.59
CA GLU A 136 4.93 4.55 23.17
C GLU A 136 4.57 3.17 22.58
N ALA A 137 4.77 2.97 21.28
CA ALA A 137 4.61 1.66 20.64
C ALA A 137 5.56 0.62 21.26
N THR A 138 6.83 0.98 21.47
CA THR A 138 7.79 0.07 22.11
C THR A 138 7.41 -0.26 23.55
N ARG A 139 6.97 0.74 24.33
CA ARG A 139 6.48 0.55 25.71
C ARG A 139 5.26 -0.37 25.76
N LYS A 140 4.26 -0.15 24.90
CA LYS A 140 3.06 -0.99 24.83
C LYS A 140 3.40 -2.42 24.42
N ASN A 141 4.32 -2.60 23.47
CA ASN A 141 4.77 -3.93 23.03
C ASN A 141 5.47 -4.71 24.16
N GLN A 142 6.30 -4.03 24.97
CA GLN A 142 6.90 -4.63 26.17
C GLN A 142 5.84 -5.10 27.18
N MET A 143 4.80 -4.29 27.41
CA MET A 143 3.72 -4.67 28.32
C MET A 143 2.92 -5.88 27.81
N VAL A 144 2.65 -5.94 26.50
CA VAL A 144 1.98 -7.09 25.88
C VAL A 144 2.82 -8.36 26.00
N LYS A 145 4.14 -8.28 25.81
CA LYS A 145 5.03 -9.43 26.04
C LYS A 145 4.93 -9.96 27.47
N LEU A 146 4.99 -9.07 28.46
CA LEU A 146 4.90 -9.45 29.86
C LEU A 146 3.55 -10.14 30.17
N LEU A 147 2.45 -9.62 29.63
CA LEU A 147 1.13 -10.24 29.81
C LEU A 147 1.03 -11.61 29.13
N ILE A 148 1.64 -11.77 27.94
CA ILE A 148 1.70 -13.05 27.23
C ILE A 148 2.49 -14.07 28.06
N ASP A 149 3.64 -13.67 28.61
CA ASP A 149 4.48 -14.56 29.40
C ASP A 149 3.76 -14.99 30.68
N GLN A 150 3.12 -14.04 31.40
CA GLN A 150 2.27 -14.36 32.55
C GLN A 150 1.11 -15.30 32.19
N SER A 151 0.45 -15.10 31.05
CA SER A 151 -0.64 -15.97 30.61
C SER A 151 -0.12 -17.38 30.28
N ARG A 152 1.08 -17.49 29.70
CA ARG A 152 1.72 -18.79 29.41
C ARG A 152 2.06 -19.53 30.69
N ASP A 153 2.59 -18.84 31.70
CA ASP A 153 2.88 -19.43 33.01
C ASP A 153 1.60 -19.96 33.67
N LEU A 154 0.53 -19.17 33.68
CA LEU A 154 -0.77 -19.59 34.20
C LEU A 154 -1.34 -20.81 33.47
N VAL A 155 -1.24 -20.85 32.14
CA VAL A 155 -1.67 -22.01 31.35
C VAL A 155 -0.83 -23.24 31.72
N SER A 156 0.49 -23.09 31.86
CA SER A 156 1.39 -24.17 32.28
C SER A 156 1.00 -24.71 33.65
N ASP A 157 0.73 -23.83 34.62
CA ASP A 157 0.30 -24.22 35.95
C ASP A 157 -1.03 -24.99 35.88
N ILE A 158 -2.03 -24.47 35.17
CA ILE A 158 -3.33 -25.13 34.99
C ILE A 158 -3.17 -26.50 34.34
N SER A 159 -2.36 -26.62 33.29
CA SER A 159 -2.10 -27.90 32.63
C SER A 159 -1.43 -28.90 33.58
N MET A 160 -0.52 -28.45 34.45
CA MET A 160 0.08 -29.29 35.49
C MET A 160 -1.00 -29.83 36.45
N TRP A 161 -1.90 -28.97 36.95
CA TRP A 161 -2.98 -29.38 37.84
C TRP A 161 -3.94 -30.36 37.17
N GLN A 162 -4.35 -30.11 35.92
CA GLN A 162 -5.23 -31.00 35.17
C GLN A 162 -4.61 -32.37 34.91
N SER A 163 -3.28 -32.43 34.72
CA SER A 163 -2.57 -33.70 34.54
C SER A 163 -2.44 -34.54 35.82
N ALA A 164 -2.57 -33.91 36.99
CA ALA A 164 -2.52 -34.59 38.29
C ALA A 164 -3.87 -35.16 38.74
N GLU A 165 -4.96 -34.81 38.04
CA GLU A 165 -6.34 -35.20 38.35
C GLU A 165 -6.83 -36.40 37.51
N LEU A 166 -5.96 -36.92 36.62
CA LEU A 166 -6.10 -38.17 35.84
C LEU A 166 -5.14 -39.24 36.34
#